data_AF-A0A1M7YRG5-F1
#
_entry.id   AF-A0A1M7YRG5-F1
#
_cell.length_a   1.000
_cell.length_b   1.000
_cell.length_c   1.000
_cell.angle_alpha   90.00
_cell.angle_beta   90.00
_cell.angle_gamma   90.00
#
_symmetry.space_group_name_H-M   'P 1'
#
loop_
_entity.id
_entity.type
_entity.pdbx_description
1 polymer ?
#
loop_
_entity_poly.entity_id
_entity_poly.type
_entity_poly.pdbx_seq_one_letter_code
_entity_poly.pdbx_strand_id
1 'polypeptide(L)'
;MKPIIVNTLLLCPPVWFIYIWCISFFNIDINMDFMPELIWVLLFFLGTPSMWITGSIYTFYKKSWYWFGVYMFLGGIPVATYFILSFIHAYL
;
A
#
# COMPACT_ATOMS: atom_id res chain seq x y z
N MET A 1 -21.96 2.58 12.17
CA MET A 1 -21.66 1.55 11.15
C MET A 1 -21.40 0.22 11.85
N LYS A 2 -21.88 -0.91 11.32
CA LYS A 2 -21.59 -2.23 11.90
C LYS A 2 -20.08 -2.50 11.85
N PRO A 3 -19.46 -3.12 12.87
CA PRO A 3 -18.02 -3.36 12.94
C PRO A 3 -17.47 -4.14 11.74
N ILE A 4 -18.29 -5.01 11.17
CA ILE A 4 -17.99 -5.79 9.95
C ILE A 4 -17.66 -4.87 8.76
N ILE A 5 -18.46 -3.82 8.55
CA ILE A 5 -18.28 -2.90 7.41
C ILE A 5 -16.95 -2.17 7.51
N VAL A 6 -16.56 -1.75 8.72
CA VAL A 6 -15.30 -1.05 8.96
C VAL A 6 -14.11 -1.98 8.70
N ASN A 7 -14.16 -3.24 9.15
CA ASN A 7 -13.11 -4.22 8.87
C ASN A 7 -12.98 -4.51 7.37
N THR A 8 -14.09 -4.65 6.63
CA THR A 8 -14.04 -4.85 5.18
C THR A 8 -13.41 -3.65 4.46
N LEU A 9 -13.70 -2.43 4.93
CA LEU A 9 -13.14 -1.21 4.34
C LEU A 9 -11.63 -1.08 4.61
N LEU A 10 -11.18 -1.46 5.80
CA LEU A 10 -9.77 -1.49 6.19
C LEU A 10 -8.96 -2.57 5.47
N LEU A 11 -9.62 -3.59 4.92
CA LEU A 11 -8.97 -4.66 4.16
C LEU A 11 -8.69 -4.26 2.70
N CYS A 12 -9.38 -3.25 2.17
CA CYS A 12 -9.21 -2.79 0.78
C CYS A 12 -7.77 -2.30 0.49
N PRO A 13 -7.15 -1.42 1.30
CA PRO A 13 -5.78 -0.98 1.02
C PRO A 13 -4.72 -2.08 1.16
N PRO A 14 -4.74 -2.97 2.18
CA PRO A 14 -3.85 -4.13 2.24
C PRO A 14 -3.91 -5.02 1.00
N VAL A 15 -5.12 -5.29 0.47
CA VAL A 15 -5.28 -6.08 -0.76
C VAL A 15 -4.65 -5.36 -1.96
N TRP A 16 -4.85 -4.05 -2.06
CA TRP A 16 -4.21 -3.21 -3.07
C TRP A 16 -2.67 -3.26 -2.97
N PHE A 17 -2.12 -3.20 -1.76
CA PHE A 17 -0.66 -3.32 -1.56
C PHE A 17 -0.14 -4.69 -2.01
N ILE A 18 -0.81 -5.78 -1.65
CA ILE A 18 -0.42 -7.13 -2.08
C ILE A 18 -0.47 -7.24 -3.61
N TYR A 19 -1.52 -6.71 -4.23
CA TYR A 19 -1.66 -6.70 -5.69
C TYR A 19 -0.48 -5.98 -6.37
N ILE A 20 -0.12 -4.79 -5.88
CA ILE A 20 1.07 -4.06 -6.35
C ILE A 20 2.35 -4.90 -6.16
N TRP A 21 2.50 -5.57 -5.02
CA TRP A 21 3.68 -6.40 -4.77
C TRP A 21 3.81 -7.55 -5.76
N CYS A 22 2.72 -8.25 -6.02
CA CYS A 22 2.69 -9.37 -6.96
C CYS A 22 3.18 -8.94 -8.35
N ILE A 23 2.73 -7.77 -8.83
CA ILE A 23 3.09 -7.27 -10.16
C ILE A 23 4.50 -6.65 -10.16
N SER A 24 4.78 -5.71 -9.26
CA SER A 24 6.00 -4.89 -9.32
C SER A 24 7.26 -5.60 -8.82
N PHE A 25 7.14 -6.51 -7.84
CA PHE A 25 8.31 -7.16 -7.21
C PHE A 25 8.43 -8.64 -7.57
N PHE A 26 7.32 -9.36 -7.63
CA PHE A 26 7.34 -10.79 -7.97
C PHE A 26 7.14 -11.07 -9.46
N ASN A 27 6.88 -10.02 -10.26
CA ASN A 27 6.67 -10.12 -11.70
C ASN A 27 5.60 -11.17 -12.07
N ILE A 28 4.59 -11.29 -11.20
CA ILE A 28 3.43 -12.16 -11.42
C ILE A 28 2.52 -11.43 -12.38
N ASP A 29 2.35 -12.02 -13.56
CA ASP A 29 1.50 -11.47 -14.60
C ASP A 29 0.03 -11.70 -14.25
N ILE A 30 -0.55 -10.75 -13.52
CA ILE A 30 -1.98 -10.71 -13.24
C ILE A 30 -2.63 -10.00 -14.42
N ASN A 31 -3.02 -10.76 -15.44
CA ASN A 31 -3.68 -10.28 -16.67
C ASN A 31 -4.78 -9.26 -16.33
N MET A 32 -4.43 -7.98 -16.45
CA MET A 32 -5.30 -6.83 -16.24
C MET A 32 -5.28 -6.05 -17.54
N ASP A 33 -5.88 -6.65 -18.58
CA ASP A 33 -5.96 -6.15 -19.96
C ASP A 33 -6.58 -4.74 -20.10
N PHE A 34 -6.98 -4.10 -19.00
CA PHE A 34 -7.85 -2.93 -18.99
C PHE A 34 -7.32 -1.70 -18.26
N MET A 35 -6.09 -1.70 -17.73
CA MET A 35 -5.55 -0.53 -17.03
C MET A 35 -4.50 0.22 -17.85
N PRO A 36 -4.81 1.44 -18.34
CA PRO A 36 -3.82 2.29 -18.99
C PRO A 36 -2.60 2.54 -18.08
N GLU A 37 -1.40 2.50 -18.67
CA GLU A 37 -0.12 2.65 -17.97
C GLU A 37 -0.07 3.94 -17.13
N LEU A 38 -0.59 5.05 -17.65
CA LEU A 38 -0.67 6.33 -16.92
C LEU A 38 -1.52 6.22 -15.65
N ILE A 39 -2.63 5.48 -15.69
CA ILE A 39 -3.51 5.27 -14.53
C ILE A 39 -2.80 4.38 -13.51
N TRP A 40 -2.09 3.35 -13.97
CA TRP A 40 -1.28 2.51 -13.11
C TRP A 40 -0.25 3.35 -12.35
N VAL A 41 0.50 4.21 -13.05
CA VAL A 41 1.55 5.04 -12.43
C VAL A 41 0.96 6.01 -11.41
N LEU A 42 -0.18 6.63 -11.72
CA LEU A 42 -0.89 7.51 -10.79
C LEU A 42 -1.36 6.77 -9.54
N LEU A 43 -1.98 5.60 -9.69
CA LEU A 43 -2.44 4.80 -8.56
C LEU A 43 -1.28 4.27 -7.73
N PHE A 44 -0.15 3.93 -8.35
CA PHE A 44 1.04 3.49 -7.65
C PHE A 44 1.69 4.63 -6.86
N PHE A 45 1.95 5.77 -7.49
CA PHE A 45 2.68 6.89 -6.87
C PHE A 45 1.82 7.77 -5.95
N LEU A 46 0.54 7.96 -6.26
CA LEU A 46 -0.35 8.80 -5.44
C LEU A 46 -1.36 7.97 -4.66
N GLY A 47 -1.93 6.93 -5.28
CA GLY A 47 -2.91 6.06 -4.63
C GLY A 47 -2.30 5.28 -3.45
N THR A 48 -1.17 4.63 -3.67
CA THR A 48 -0.52 3.81 -2.62
C THR A 48 -0.13 4.63 -1.39
N PRO A 49 0.57 5.77 -1.51
CA PRO A 49 0.92 6.57 -0.34
C PRO A 49 -0.30 7.19 0.33
N SER A 50 -1.28 7.67 -0.44
CA SER A 50 -2.50 8.26 0.14
C SER A 50 -3.31 7.22 0.92
N MET A 51 -3.52 6.02 0.38
CA MET A 51 -4.21 4.93 1.08
C MET A 51 -3.44 4.43 2.30
N TRP A 52 -2.10 4.40 2.22
CA TRP A 52 -1.26 4.04 3.37
C TRP A 52 -1.33 5.08 4.49
N ILE A 53 -1.17 6.37 4.17
CA ILE A 53 -1.21 7.48 5.14
C ILE A 53 -2.58 7.55 5.80
N THR A 54 -3.65 7.58 5.00
CA THR A 54 -5.02 7.70 5.52
C THR A 54 -5.41 6.47 6.36
N GLY A 55 -5.07 5.26 5.91
CA GLY A 55 -5.31 4.02 6.64
C GLY A 55 -4.53 3.94 7.96
N SER A 56 -3.26 4.35 7.95
CA SER A 56 -2.41 4.38 9.15
C SER A 56 -2.92 5.41 10.17
N ILE A 57 -3.22 6.63 9.75
CA ILE A 57 -3.77 7.69 10.62
C ILE A 57 -5.09 7.24 11.25
N TYR A 58 -6.01 6.70 10.44
CA TYR A 58 -7.31 6.26 10.93
C TYR A 58 -7.19 5.12 11.96
N THR A 59 -6.39 4.09 11.64
CA THR A 59 -6.21 2.93 12.54
C THR A 59 -5.48 3.30 13.81
N PHE A 60 -4.52 4.22 13.75
CA PHE A 60 -3.86 4.79 14.93
C PHE A 60 -4.84 5.56 15.82
N TYR A 61 -5.64 6.45 15.23
CA TYR A 61 -6.66 7.24 15.96
C TYR A 61 -7.69 6.33 16.65
N LYS A 62 -8.14 5.26 15.97
CA LYS A 62 -9.07 4.28 16.54
C LYS A 62 -8.40 3.25 17.45
N LYS A 63 -7.09 3.36 17.71
CA LYS A 63 -6.29 2.39 18.50
C LYS A 63 -6.44 0.95 18.02
N SER A 64 -6.64 0.77 16.71
CA SER A 64 -6.77 -0.54 16.07
C SER A 64 -5.38 -1.06 15.68
N TRP A 65 -4.62 -1.46 16.69
CA TRP A 65 -3.20 -1.80 16.56
C TRP A 65 -2.90 -2.91 15.56
N TYR A 66 -3.79 -3.91 15.47
CA TYR A 66 -3.66 -4.99 14.48
C TYR A 66 -3.61 -4.42 13.06
N TRP A 67 -4.62 -3.63 12.67
CA TRP A 67 -4.67 -3.03 11.34
C TRP A 67 -3.54 -2.03 11.13
N PHE A 68 -3.22 -1.21 12.14
CA PHE A 68 -2.09 -0.29 12.07
C PHE A 68 -0.78 -1.02 11.73
N GLY A 69 -0.52 -2.15 12.39
CA GLY A 69 0.64 -3.00 12.08
C GLY A 69 0.64 -3.50 10.64
N VAL A 70 -0.51 -3.95 10.13
CA VAL A 70 -0.66 -4.39 8.72
C VAL A 70 -0.33 -3.26 7.74
N TYR A 71 -0.83 -2.04 7.97
CA TYR A 71 -0.50 -0.89 7.13
C TYR A 71 1.00 -0.56 7.18
N MET A 72 1.63 -0.57 8.35
CA MET A 72 3.06 -0.28 8.48
C MET A 72 3.93 -1.36 7.83
N PHE A 73 3.54 -2.62 7.92
CA PHE A 73 4.30 -3.73 7.33
C PHE A 73 4.15 -3.77 5.80
N LEU A 74 2.91 -3.75 5.29
CA LEU A 74 2.66 -3.90 3.85
C LEU A 74 2.93 -2.64 3.04
N GLY A 75 2.66 -1.46 3.61
CA GLY A 75 2.88 -0.18 2.94
C GLY A 75 4.16 0.53 3.38
N GLY A 76 4.46 0.53 4.68
CA GLY A 76 5.58 1.28 5.24
C GLY A 76 6.96 0.69 4.91
N ILE A 77 7.12 -0.63 4.99
CA ILE A 77 8.40 -1.29 4.72
C ILE A 77 8.85 -1.08 3.27
N PRO A 78 8.02 -1.31 2.23
CA PRO A 78 8.43 -1.09 0.83
C PRO A 78 8.82 0.34 0.56
N VAL A 79 7.98 1.28 1.00
CA VAL A 79 8.23 2.72 0.83
C VAL A 79 9.56 3.08 1.49
N ALA A 80 9.76 2.66 2.76
CA ALA A 80 11.02 2.91 3.46
C ALA A 80 12.21 2.25 2.76
N THR A 81 12.12 0.99 2.34
CA THR A 81 13.21 0.31 1.64
C THR A 81 13.53 0.99 0.31
N TYR A 82 12.54 1.42 -0.46
CA TYR A 82 12.77 2.09 -1.73
C TYR A 82 13.48 3.44 -1.53
N PHE A 83 13.02 4.24 -0.56
CA PHE A 83 13.66 5.52 -0.25
C PHE A 83 15.07 5.35 0.34
N ILE A 84 15.28 4.39 1.26
CA ILE A 84 16.58 4.13 1.87
C ILE A 84 17.58 3.60 0.84
N LEU A 85 17.18 2.62 0.02
CA LEU A 85 18.02 2.09 -1.06
C LEU A 85 18.34 3.17 -2.10
N SER A 86 17.37 4.00 -2.47
CA SER A 86 17.61 5.12 -3.38
C SER A 86 18.60 6.13 -2.80
N PHE A 87 18.49 6.44 -1.51
CA PHE A 87 19.42 7.34 -0.83
C PHE A 87 20.83 6.77 -0.76
N ILE A 88 20.97 5.49 -0.39
CA ILE A 88 22.26 4.79 -0.39
C ILE A 88 22.88 4.86 -1.79
N HIS A 89 22.13 4.51 -2.84
CA HIS A 89 22.64 4.52 -4.21
C HIS A 89 23.06 5.91 -4.70
N ALA A 90 22.39 6.97 -4.24
CA ALA A 90 22.67 8.33 -4.67
C ALA A 90 23.88 8.99 -3.97
N TYR A 91 24.20 8.56 -2.75
CA TYR A 91 25.14 9.30 -1.87
C TYR A 91 26.26 8.47 -1.24
N LEU A 92 26.21 7.13 -1.31
CA LEU A 92 27.23 6.19 -0.80
C LEU A 92 27.87 5.42 -1.96
#